data_AF-A0A7W7DHL3-F1
#
_entry.id   AF-A0A7W7DHL3-F1
#
_cell.length_a   1.000
_cell.length_b   1.000
_cell.length_c   1.000
_cell.angle_alpha   90.00
_cell.angle_beta   90.00
_cell.angle_gamma   90.00
#
_symmetry.space_group_name_H-M   'P 1'
#
loop_
_entity.id
_entity.type
_entity.pdbx_description
1 polymer ?
#
loop_
_entity_poly.entity_id
_entity_poly.type
_entity_poly.pdbx_seq_one_letter_code
_entity_poly.pdbx_strand_id
1 'polypeptide(L)'
;MTPTGGIAHYTDDAGFSHDSAGPGFPEHRYAEIHDATEQNMTWLGAAGDVISTGGDLNRFHRAPVKGHVLPPRQMKEMFEEVPAGHGIGYGLGVEFARLSCGVKAVGKSGRTNGSLSAMVGTQDGEHQLTFNINGDWLPDSSPYTDVIEAEFCGKVPSRTDRAPAVPRLG
;
A
#
# COMPACT_ATOMS: atom_id res chain seq x y z
N MET A 1 -2.19 1.59 19.53
CA MET A 1 -3.04 2.52 18.77
C MET A 1 -2.28 2.83 17.50
N THR A 2 -2.48 2.04 16.45
CA THR A 2 -1.70 2.17 15.20
C THR A 2 -2.56 2.92 14.20
N PRO A 3 -2.09 4.02 13.58
CA PRO A 3 -2.85 4.66 12.52
C PRO A 3 -2.97 3.68 11.36
N THR A 4 -4.21 3.34 10.99
CA THR A 4 -4.56 3.09 9.59
C THR A 4 -3.85 4.17 8.77
N GLY A 5 -3.16 3.76 7.69
CA GLY A 5 -2.25 4.60 6.90
C GLY A 5 -2.84 5.88 6.27
N GLY A 6 -3.98 6.37 6.72
CA GLY A 6 -4.60 7.62 6.26
C GLY A 6 -4.10 8.90 6.92
N ILE A 7 -3.52 8.88 8.13
CA ILE A 7 -3.20 10.16 8.82
C ILE A 7 -2.03 10.89 8.15
N ALA A 8 -0.98 10.16 7.74
CA ALA A 8 0.16 10.75 7.03
C ALA A 8 -0.20 11.30 5.64
N HIS A 9 -1.33 10.88 5.07
CA HIS A 9 -1.82 11.37 3.78
C HIS A 9 -2.81 12.55 3.89
N TYR A 10 -3.16 12.99 5.12
CA TYR A 10 -4.10 14.07 5.37
C TYR A 10 -3.45 15.38 5.83
N THR A 11 -2.13 15.42 5.91
CA THR A 11 -1.39 16.59 6.36
C THR A 11 -0.08 16.74 5.61
N ASP A 12 0.18 17.95 5.11
CA ASP A 12 1.48 18.33 4.54
C ASP A 12 2.46 18.78 5.65
N ASP A 13 2.04 18.75 6.92
CA ASP A 13 2.90 19.08 8.06
C ASP A 13 3.91 17.94 8.29
N ALA A 14 5.15 18.20 7.87
CA ALA A 14 6.25 17.27 8.00
C ALA A 14 6.62 16.98 9.47
N GLY A 15 6.45 17.95 10.38
CA GLY A 15 6.71 17.77 11.80
C GLY A 15 5.69 16.84 12.44
N PHE A 16 4.40 17.09 12.16
CA PHE A 16 3.34 16.19 12.59
C PHE A 16 3.51 14.77 12.02
N SER A 17 3.83 14.64 10.73
CA SER A 17 4.06 13.32 10.12
C SER A 17 5.28 12.60 10.72
N HIS A 18 6.37 13.34 10.97
CA HIS A 18 7.58 12.82 11.62
C HIS A 18 7.30 12.32 13.04
N ASP A 19 6.52 13.06 13.82
CA ASP A 19 6.27 12.74 15.23
C ASP A 19 5.13 11.75 15.43
N SER A 20 4.17 11.65 14.49
CA SER A 20 2.98 10.79 14.62
C SER A 20 3.11 9.43 13.94
N ALA A 21 3.97 9.33 12.93
CA ALA A 21 4.12 8.11 12.11
C ALA A 21 5.54 7.90 11.55
N GLY A 22 6.48 8.82 11.83
CA GLY A 22 7.86 8.80 11.34
C GLY A 22 8.89 8.60 12.46
N PRO A 23 10.19 8.80 12.20
CA PRO A 23 11.27 8.53 13.16
C PRO A 23 11.21 9.32 14.48
N GLY A 24 10.35 10.34 14.56
CA GLY A 24 10.05 11.10 15.78
C GLY A 24 9.10 10.39 16.73
N PHE A 25 8.28 9.46 16.22
CA PHE A 25 7.35 8.70 17.05
C PHE A 25 8.14 7.81 18.02
N PRO A 26 7.88 7.88 19.34
CA PRO A 26 8.71 7.23 20.36
C PRO A 26 8.94 5.72 20.16
N GLU A 27 7.98 5.01 19.57
CA GLU A 27 8.11 3.56 19.29
C GLU A 27 9.09 3.23 18.15
N HIS A 28 9.44 4.19 17.29
CA HIS A 28 10.37 3.94 16.18
C HIS A 28 11.84 4.02 16.55
N ARG A 29 12.19 4.50 17.75
CA ARG A 29 13.59 4.79 18.04
C ARG A 29 14.40 3.58 18.47
N TYR A 30 13.86 2.63 19.22
CA TYR A 30 14.47 1.33 19.52
C TYR A 30 13.40 0.41 20.10
N ALA A 31 12.47 -0.08 19.28
CA ALA A 31 11.54 -1.11 19.72
C ALA A 31 12.18 -2.49 19.51
N GLU A 32 12.15 -3.31 20.55
CA GLU A 32 12.40 -4.74 20.45
C GLU A 32 11.43 -5.33 19.40
N ILE A 33 11.95 -6.15 18.47
CA ILE A 33 11.10 -6.83 17.49
C ILE A 33 10.39 -7.96 18.24
N HIS A 34 9.06 -7.88 18.32
CA HIS A 34 8.25 -8.89 18.95
C HIS A 34 7.65 -9.83 17.92
N ASP A 35 7.56 -11.12 18.26
CA ASP A 35 6.76 -12.07 17.50
C ASP A 35 5.29 -11.67 17.63
N ALA A 36 4.68 -11.39 16.49
CA ALA A 36 3.30 -10.95 16.40
C ALA A 36 2.47 -11.98 15.62
N THR A 37 2.80 -13.27 15.67
CA THR A 37 2.05 -14.31 14.93
C THR A 37 0.62 -14.47 15.47
N GLU A 38 0.47 -14.46 16.79
CA GLU A 38 -0.83 -14.62 17.45
C GLU A 38 -1.44 -13.26 17.81
N GLN A 39 -2.53 -12.90 17.12
CA GLN A 39 -3.18 -11.60 17.31
C GLN A 39 -4.70 -11.72 17.26
N ASN A 40 -5.38 -10.90 18.05
CA ASN A 40 -6.81 -10.66 17.90
C ASN A 40 -7.03 -9.41 17.04
N MET A 41 -7.44 -9.60 15.79
CA MET A 41 -7.63 -8.53 14.80
C MET A 41 -9.02 -7.87 14.83
N THR A 42 -9.86 -8.15 15.84
CA THR A 42 -11.20 -7.56 15.96
C THR A 42 -11.20 -6.03 16.02
N TRP A 43 -10.10 -5.42 16.48
CA TRP A 43 -9.95 -3.96 16.49
C TRP A 43 -9.83 -3.36 15.09
N LEU A 44 -9.38 -4.14 14.10
CA LEU A 44 -9.28 -3.71 12.70
C LEU A 44 -10.54 -4.09 11.91
N GLY A 45 -11.14 -5.24 12.22
CA GLY A 45 -12.40 -5.70 11.65
C GLY A 45 -12.42 -5.62 10.12
N ALA A 46 -13.51 -5.10 9.55
CA ALA A 46 -13.68 -4.96 8.11
C ALA A 46 -12.61 -4.09 7.40
N ALA A 47 -11.80 -3.33 8.14
CA ALA A 47 -10.71 -2.55 7.56
C ALA A 47 -9.48 -3.41 7.20
N GLY A 48 -9.34 -4.63 7.75
CA GLY A 48 -8.15 -5.44 7.47
C GLY A 48 -7.94 -6.71 8.30
N ASP A 49 -8.98 -7.31 8.89
CA ASP A 49 -8.87 -8.58 9.63
C ASP A 49 -8.79 -9.84 8.73
N VAL A 50 -8.83 -9.66 7.40
CA VAL A 50 -8.83 -10.75 6.42
C VAL A 50 -7.47 -11.45 6.37
N ILE A 51 -7.50 -12.78 6.46
CA ILE A 51 -6.34 -13.65 6.20
C ILE A 51 -6.51 -14.28 4.81
N SER A 52 -5.44 -14.31 4.02
CA SER A 52 -5.49 -14.83 2.64
C SER A 52 -4.15 -15.39 2.17
N THR A 53 -4.10 -15.84 0.91
CA THR A 53 -2.90 -16.29 0.21
C THR A 53 -2.64 -15.40 -1.01
N GLY A 54 -1.40 -15.42 -1.53
CA GLY A 54 -1.07 -14.70 -2.76
C GLY A 54 -1.93 -15.13 -3.96
N GLY A 55 -2.24 -16.42 -4.07
CA GLY A 55 -3.10 -16.97 -5.13
C GLY A 55 -4.55 -16.49 -5.03
N ASP A 56 -5.11 -16.50 -3.81
CA ASP A 56 -6.50 -16.07 -3.58
C ASP A 56 -6.67 -14.56 -3.79
N LEU A 57 -5.70 -13.75 -3.35
CA LEU A 57 -5.71 -12.30 -3.59
C LEU A 57 -5.53 -11.96 -5.07
N ASN A 58 -4.68 -12.69 -5.81
CA ASN A 58 -4.61 -12.52 -7.28
C ASN A 58 -5.94 -12.86 -7.95
N ARG A 59 -6.60 -13.94 -7.52
CA ARG A 59 -7.94 -14.30 -8.03
C ARG A 59 -8.97 -13.23 -7.67
N PHE A 60 -8.97 -12.75 -6.43
CA PHE A 60 -9.88 -11.72 -5.95
C PHE A 60 -9.69 -10.43 -6.73
N HIS A 61 -8.45 -9.94 -6.92
CA HIS A 61 -8.17 -8.72 -7.69
C HIS A 61 -8.63 -8.80 -9.14
N ARG A 62 -8.47 -9.97 -9.78
CA ARG A 62 -8.90 -10.15 -11.18
C ARG A 62 -10.41 -10.11 -11.33
N ALA A 63 -11.14 -10.62 -10.34
CA ALA A 63 -12.59 -10.77 -10.41
C ALA A 63 -13.36 -9.44 -10.63
N PRO A 64 -13.14 -8.34 -9.89
CA PRO A 64 -13.80 -7.05 -10.14
C PRO A 64 -13.35 -6.44 -11.45
N VAL A 65 -12.06 -6.51 -11.78
CA VAL A 65 -11.53 -5.97 -13.05
C VAL A 65 -12.15 -6.65 -14.26
N LYS A 66 -12.45 -7.95 -14.19
CA LYS A 66 -13.14 -8.72 -15.24
C LYS A 66 -14.68 -8.69 -15.12
N GLY A 67 -15.25 -7.92 -14.20
CA GLY A 67 -16.70 -7.75 -14.05
C GLY A 67 -17.43 -8.97 -13.46
N HIS A 68 -16.75 -9.82 -12.70
CA HIS A 68 -17.33 -11.05 -12.13
C HIS A 68 -18.00 -10.87 -10.76
N VAL A 69 -17.71 -9.79 -10.04
CA VAL A 69 -18.21 -9.56 -8.66
C VAL A 69 -19.08 -8.32 -8.53
N LEU A 70 -18.94 -7.33 -9.41
CA LEU A 70 -19.70 -6.09 -9.40
C LEU A 70 -20.38 -5.88 -10.76
N PRO A 71 -21.63 -5.41 -10.80
CA PRO A 71 -22.23 -4.95 -12.04
C PRO A 71 -21.42 -3.77 -12.63
N PRO A 72 -21.52 -3.52 -13.95
CA PRO A 72 -20.65 -2.55 -14.63
C PRO A 72 -20.68 -1.13 -14.04
N ARG A 73 -21.83 -0.70 -13.51
CA ARG A 73 -21.97 0.61 -12.87
C ARG A 73 -21.15 0.70 -11.57
N GLN A 74 -21.29 -0.25 -10.66
CA GLN A 74 -20.55 -0.28 -9.40
C GLN A 74 -19.06 -0.49 -9.64
N MET A 75 -18.68 -1.27 -10.66
CA MET A 75 -17.28 -1.42 -11.07
C MET A 75 -16.69 -0.08 -11.55
N LYS A 76 -17.45 0.70 -12.33
CA LYS A 76 -17.04 2.05 -12.74
C LYS A 76 -16.87 2.96 -11.53
N GLU A 77 -17.80 2.96 -10.59
CA GLU A 77 -17.73 3.74 -9.34
C GLU A 77 -16.51 3.33 -8.49
N MET A 78 -16.21 2.02 -8.40
CA MET A 78 -15.04 1.51 -7.66
C MET A 78 -13.71 2.05 -8.20
N PHE A 79 -13.58 2.15 -9.52
CA PHE A 79 -12.37 2.61 -10.20
C PHE A 79 -12.38 4.10 -10.59
N GLU A 80 -13.35 4.86 -10.11
CA GLU A 80 -13.37 6.31 -10.26
C GLU A 80 -12.30 6.93 -9.35
N GLU A 81 -11.13 7.20 -9.92
CA GLU A 81 -9.97 7.72 -9.20
C GLU A 81 -10.14 9.20 -8.81
N VAL A 82 -9.91 9.48 -7.54
CA VAL A 82 -9.68 10.81 -6.99
C VAL A 82 -8.16 10.99 -6.77
N PRO A 83 -7.51 11.98 -7.40
CA PRO A 83 -6.08 12.23 -7.21
C PRO A 83 -5.73 12.62 -5.77
N ALA A 84 -4.64 12.06 -5.24
CA ALA A 84 -4.08 12.39 -3.93
C ALA A 84 -2.69 13.05 -4.01
N GLY A 85 -2.22 13.37 -5.23
CA GLY A 85 -0.91 13.99 -5.48
C GLY A 85 0.22 12.97 -5.67
N HIS A 86 1.37 13.44 -6.16
CA HIS A 86 2.59 12.63 -6.35
C HIS A 86 2.41 11.32 -7.15
N GLY A 87 1.45 11.28 -8.08
CA GLY A 87 1.16 10.08 -8.88
C GLY A 87 0.32 9.02 -8.16
N ILE A 88 -0.22 9.35 -6.98
CA ILE A 88 -1.13 8.51 -6.19
C ILE A 88 -2.58 8.99 -6.36
N GLY A 89 -3.52 8.05 -6.34
CA GLY A 89 -4.95 8.31 -6.32
C GLY A 89 -5.72 7.20 -5.59
N TYR A 90 -6.99 7.45 -5.30
CA TYR A 90 -7.87 6.50 -4.60
C TYR A 90 -9.20 6.34 -5.32
N GLY A 91 -9.70 5.12 -5.38
CA GLY A 91 -11.09 4.81 -5.70
C GLY A 91 -11.84 4.31 -4.45
N LEU A 92 -12.94 3.59 -4.65
CA LEU A 92 -13.67 2.99 -3.53
C LEU A 92 -12.98 1.70 -3.08
N GLY A 93 -12.14 1.80 -2.06
CA GLY A 93 -11.41 0.66 -1.50
C GLY A 93 -10.23 0.18 -2.33
N VAL A 94 -9.75 0.99 -3.29
CA VAL A 94 -8.55 0.75 -4.08
C VAL A 94 -7.65 1.97 -4.15
N GLU A 95 -6.37 1.71 -4.33
CA GLU A 95 -5.29 2.66 -4.54
C GLU A 95 -4.82 2.60 -6.00
N PHE A 96 -4.44 3.76 -6.53
CA PHE A 96 -3.78 3.91 -7.82
C PHE A 96 -2.39 4.48 -7.62
N ALA A 97 -1.42 3.95 -8.36
CA ALA A 97 -0.06 4.47 -8.38
C ALA A 97 0.47 4.49 -9.81
N ARG A 98 1.00 5.64 -10.24
CA ARG A 98 1.76 5.76 -11.49
C ARG A 98 3.22 5.43 -11.23
N LEU A 99 3.69 4.35 -11.82
CA LEU A 99 5.06 3.85 -11.69
C LEU A 99 6.03 4.63 -12.56
N SER A 100 7.33 4.44 -12.32
CA SER A 100 8.41 5.12 -13.04
C SER A 100 8.37 4.95 -14.56
N CYS A 101 7.87 3.80 -15.05
CA CYS A 101 7.70 3.52 -16.47
C CYS A 101 6.38 4.02 -17.07
N GLY A 102 5.56 4.75 -16.29
CA GLY A 102 4.28 5.29 -16.73
C GLY A 102 3.09 4.32 -16.63
N VAL A 103 3.35 3.06 -16.29
CA VAL A 103 2.31 2.07 -15.95
C VAL A 103 1.51 2.58 -14.76
N LYS A 104 0.19 2.50 -14.85
CA LYS A 104 -0.71 2.82 -13.75
C LYS A 104 -1.19 1.51 -13.10
N ALA A 105 -0.64 1.22 -11.93
CA ALA A 105 -1.07 0.10 -11.12
C ALA A 105 -2.32 0.50 -10.32
N VAL A 106 -3.23 -0.46 -10.13
CA VAL A 106 -4.40 -0.37 -9.25
C VAL A 106 -4.38 -1.54 -8.28
N GLY A 107 -4.84 -1.35 -7.05
CA GLY A 107 -4.86 -2.43 -6.07
C GLY A 107 -5.11 -1.95 -4.65
N LYS A 108 -4.50 -2.61 -3.67
CA LYS A 108 -4.58 -2.19 -2.27
C LYS A 108 -3.32 -2.61 -1.51
N SER A 109 -2.79 -1.67 -0.72
CA SER A 109 -1.79 -1.95 0.31
C SER A 109 -2.41 -2.37 1.65
N GLY A 110 -1.71 -3.21 2.39
CA GLY A 110 -2.05 -3.68 3.72
C GLY A 110 -0.87 -3.58 4.67
N ARG A 111 -1.12 -3.10 5.88
CA ARG A 111 -0.15 -3.04 6.97
C ARG A 111 -0.84 -3.37 8.28
N THR A 112 -0.33 -4.38 8.95
CA THR A 112 -0.69 -4.76 10.32
C THR A 112 0.57 -5.19 11.05
N ASN A 113 0.45 -5.40 12.36
CA ASN A 113 1.53 -5.88 13.20
C ASN A 113 2.11 -7.18 12.60
N GLY A 114 3.42 -7.22 12.31
CA GLY A 114 4.09 -8.38 11.72
C GLY A 114 3.77 -8.69 10.25
N SER A 115 3.01 -7.85 9.52
CA SER A 115 2.71 -8.09 8.10
C SER A 115 2.53 -6.81 7.28
N LEU A 116 3.28 -6.72 6.18
CA LEU A 116 3.08 -5.76 5.11
C LEU A 116 2.74 -6.51 3.83
N SER A 117 1.58 -6.22 3.23
CA SER A 117 1.11 -6.93 2.04
C SER A 117 0.70 -5.95 0.95
N ALA A 118 0.81 -6.36 -0.31
CA ALA A 118 0.25 -5.63 -1.45
C ALA A 118 -0.46 -6.60 -2.38
N MET A 119 -1.57 -6.16 -2.96
CA MET A 119 -2.26 -6.83 -4.06
C MET A 119 -2.53 -5.77 -5.13
N VAL A 120 -1.82 -5.85 -6.25
CA VAL A 120 -1.85 -4.83 -7.31
C VAL A 120 -1.88 -5.47 -8.70
N GLY A 121 -2.36 -4.73 -9.69
CA GLY A 121 -2.36 -5.13 -11.08
C GLY A 121 -2.64 -3.99 -12.04
N THR A 122 -2.68 -4.33 -13.33
CA THR A 122 -3.11 -3.42 -14.39
C THR A 122 -4.64 -3.36 -14.48
N GLN A 123 -5.19 -2.24 -14.97
CA GLN A 123 -6.65 -2.05 -15.10
C GLN A 123 -7.32 -2.99 -16.11
N ASP A 124 -6.56 -3.66 -16.99
CA ASP A 124 -7.07 -4.72 -17.87
C ASP A 124 -7.12 -6.10 -17.18
N GLY A 125 -6.47 -6.24 -16.03
CA GLY A 125 -6.41 -7.46 -15.23
C GLY A 125 -5.48 -8.54 -15.79
N GLU A 126 -4.63 -8.21 -16.76
CA GLU A 126 -3.71 -9.16 -17.41
C GLU A 126 -2.41 -9.36 -16.63
N HIS A 127 -1.93 -8.32 -15.92
CA HIS A 127 -0.70 -8.37 -15.14
C HIS A 127 -0.99 -8.07 -13.67
N GLN A 128 -0.58 -8.96 -12.77
CA GLN A 128 -0.90 -8.90 -11.35
C GLN A 128 0.27 -9.34 -10.48
N LEU A 129 0.37 -8.74 -9.30
CA LEU A 129 1.34 -9.04 -8.27
C LEU A 129 0.66 -9.04 -6.92
N THR A 130 0.92 -10.08 -6.14
CA THR A 130 0.65 -10.08 -4.71
C THR A 130 1.90 -10.51 -3.97
N PHE A 131 2.24 -9.78 -2.90
CA PHE A 131 3.34 -10.17 -2.01
C PHE A 131 3.01 -9.85 -0.55
N ASN A 132 3.72 -10.52 0.35
CA ASN A 132 3.71 -10.26 1.78
C ASN A 132 5.15 -10.24 2.31
N ILE A 133 5.40 -9.34 3.23
CA ILE A 133 6.59 -9.28 4.07
C ILE A 133 6.11 -9.61 5.49
N ASN A 134 6.66 -10.65 6.10
CA ASN A 134 6.32 -11.12 7.44
C ASN A 134 6.97 -10.28 8.55
N GLY A 135 6.95 -8.96 8.35
CA GLY A 135 7.43 -7.98 9.31
C GLY A 135 7.06 -6.55 8.90
N ASP A 136 6.78 -5.71 9.89
CA ASP A 136 6.32 -4.33 9.76
C ASP A 136 7.38 -3.29 10.19
N TRP A 137 8.61 -3.75 10.41
CA TRP A 137 9.77 -2.99 10.87
C TRP A 137 10.74 -2.61 9.73
N LEU A 138 10.25 -2.42 8.51
CA LEU A 138 11.11 -1.94 7.42
C LEU A 138 11.67 -0.54 7.79
N PRO A 139 12.98 -0.29 7.55
CA PRO A 139 13.62 0.97 7.92
C PRO A 139 13.09 2.16 7.08
N ASP A 140 12.62 1.89 5.86
CA ASP A 140 11.84 2.80 5.04
C ASP A 140 10.90 2.02 4.11
N SER A 141 9.97 2.71 3.43
CA SER A 141 8.98 2.08 2.54
C SER A 141 9.53 1.68 1.17
N SER A 142 10.82 1.94 0.87
CA SER A 142 11.37 1.68 -0.47
C SER A 142 11.26 0.21 -0.89
N PRO A 143 11.58 -0.81 -0.06
CA PRO A 143 11.52 -2.20 -0.52
C PRO A 143 10.11 -2.62 -0.95
N TYR A 144 9.08 -2.03 -0.32
CA TYR A 144 7.70 -2.27 -0.67
C TYR A 144 7.36 -1.77 -2.08
N THR A 145 7.81 -0.55 -2.42
CA THR A 145 7.63 0.02 -3.77
C THR A 145 8.52 -0.65 -4.82
N ASP A 146 9.69 -1.15 -4.41
CA ASP A 146 10.70 -1.70 -5.32
C ASP A 146 10.25 -3.02 -5.93
N VAL A 147 9.55 -3.84 -5.16
CA VAL A 147 8.95 -5.09 -5.64
C VAL A 147 7.91 -4.81 -6.73
N ILE A 148 7.12 -3.73 -6.59
CA ILE A 148 6.13 -3.32 -7.59
C ILE A 148 6.81 -2.78 -8.85
N GLU A 149 7.80 -1.89 -8.70
CA GLU A 149 8.57 -1.35 -9.83
C GLU A 149 9.32 -2.45 -10.58
N ALA A 150 9.93 -3.40 -9.88
CA ALA A 150 10.62 -4.53 -10.50
C ALA A 150 9.66 -5.39 -11.32
N GLU A 151 8.47 -5.68 -10.82
CA GLU A 151 7.50 -6.53 -11.52
C GLU A 151 6.91 -5.85 -12.76
N PHE A 152 6.43 -4.61 -12.64
CA PHE A 152 5.69 -3.95 -13.73
C PHE A 152 6.60 -3.17 -14.68
N CYS A 153 7.75 -2.69 -14.21
CA CYS A 153 8.68 -1.90 -15.01
C CYS A 153 10.01 -2.62 -15.31
N GLY A 154 10.25 -3.81 -14.74
CA GLY A 154 11.46 -4.59 -14.95
C GLY A 154 12.72 -4.01 -14.29
N LYS A 155 12.58 -2.95 -13.48
CA LYS A 155 13.70 -2.24 -12.83
C LYS A 155 13.22 -1.49 -11.59
N VAL A 156 14.14 -1.29 -10.66
CA VAL A 156 13.93 -0.42 -9.49
C VAL A 156 14.55 0.96 -9.78
N PRO A 157 13.80 2.07 -9.65
CA PRO A 157 14.35 3.41 -9.80
C PRO A 157 15.43 3.70 -8.76
N SER A 158 16.49 4.41 -9.18
CA SER A 158 17.51 4.90 -8.24
C SER A 158 16.87 5.86 -7.22
N ARG A 159 17.45 5.98 -6.02
CA ARG A 159 16.90 6.87 -4.97
C ARG A 159 16.79 8.34 -5.43
N THR A 160 17.60 8.76 -6.38
CA THR A 160 17.60 10.10 -7.01
C THR A 160 16.52 10.29 -8.06
N ASP A 161 16.01 9.21 -8.66
CA ASP A 161 14.98 9.26 -9.71
C ASP A 161 13.56 9.11 -9.16
N ARG A 162 13.41 8.80 -7.87
CA ARG A 162 12.10 8.76 -7.22
C ARG A 162 11.57 10.18 -7.06
N ALA A 163 10.26 10.35 -7.26
CA ALA A 163 9.58 11.54 -6.75
C ALA A 163 10.00 11.72 -5.27
N PRO A 164 10.32 12.95 -4.83
CA PRO A 164 10.92 13.16 -3.53
C PRO A 164 10.02 12.57 -2.44
N ALA A 165 10.58 11.66 -1.64
CA ALA A 165 10.03 11.42 -0.31
C ALA A 165 10.08 12.76 0.44
N VAL A 166 9.05 13.01 1.26
CA VAL A 166 8.89 14.21 2.10
C VAL A 166 10.27 14.74 2.55
N PRO A 167 10.60 16.03 2.31
CA PRO A 167 11.97 16.53 2.46
C PRO A 167 12.53 16.27 3.87
N ARG A 168 13.77 15.80 3.95
CA ARG A 168 14.57 15.89 5.19
C ARG A 168 15.03 17.34 5.33
N LEU A 169 14.61 18.01 6.40
CA LEU A 169 15.21 19.27 6.85
C LEU A 169 15.79 19.05 8.25
N GLY A 170 16.92 19.74 8.49
CA GLY A 170 17.91 19.48 9.53
C GLY A 170 17.47 19.74 10.97
#